data_AF-C4RQM7-F1
#
_entry.id   AF-C4RQM7-F1
#
_cell.length_a   1.000
_cell.length_b   1.000
_cell.length_c   1.000
_cell.angle_alpha   90.00
_cell.angle_beta   90.00
_cell.angle_gamma   90.00
#
_symmetry.space_group_name_H-M   'P 1'
#
loop_
_entity.id
_entity.type
_entity.pdbx_description
1 polymer ?
#
loop_
_entity_poly.entity_id
_entity_poly.type
_entity_poly.pdbx_seq_one_letter_code
_entity_poly.pdbx_strand_id
1 'polypeptide(L)'
;MVGVRHGAGRSPAAKAGPARHDRGAGAASRQHRQPEDRAGERGGAAVLGGADRGGGRGPLGDAVVGLAADLGGGDHAAAAVPDGDAAGQISGVRDADRDNRGRPLVVADRTGSRRRGRRDPHTGGPARAPGSDLAHLRHHNREHRMSARTSEQQVAAQHAFVGLLAQPMITPATNRELFRLVVRHQQPLSEAARRLGYRIQRVGQAARLIRVPVGGTATVPPRPSDAPSRRLLALMCLIAACCEEVSGTVTLQRLSDMVRDVCAAPGVQVSPYDPDIKSERRQLRDAAALLARWGVLNRRTSDEKMLEEWTEDGSGPGAGYEVDRDALLLMTSPDVLAAALQPEPADADATRTIRLLRALVETPAVLYADLDPIDADTLRRHRSRYAGYLAQMTGGATEARQEGILLVLCDGDGRPPTVADWPRAKAADWVALLAADQAGRDGVRHDDGTVHLTRVLVDELIDDLIRSRGAYMNDRQKADPQVVLDDVQRVLTELGLLRVTGDGGWVLLPPAARYRDPDVLYPETTSRTSSAADLTVVEIA
;
A
#
# COMPACT_ATOMS: atom_id res chain seq x y z
N MET A 1 11.93 69.32 7.64
CA MET A 1 11.58 70.29 6.59
C MET A 1 10.08 70.22 6.36
N VAL A 2 9.44 71.38 6.53
CA VAL A 2 8.09 71.86 6.12
C VAL A 2 7.50 71.11 4.91
N GLY A 3 6.20 70.82 4.74
CA GLY A 3 4.98 71.21 5.46
C GLY A 3 3.72 70.66 4.73
N VAL A 4 2.59 70.81 5.43
CA VAL A 4 1.21 70.36 5.15
C VAL A 4 0.50 71.20 4.07
N ARG A 5 -0.42 70.62 3.25
CA ARG A 5 -1.78 71.16 2.98
C ARG A 5 -2.73 70.26 2.14
N HIS A 6 -4.01 70.42 2.47
CA HIS A 6 -5.25 69.78 2.01
C HIS A 6 -5.70 70.06 0.56
N GLY A 7 -6.65 69.24 0.07
CA GLY A 7 -7.65 69.66 -0.91
C GLY A 7 -8.63 68.54 -1.33
N ALA A 8 -9.83 68.54 -0.76
CA ALA A 8 -10.97 67.71 -1.19
C ALA A 8 -11.88 68.49 -2.17
N GLY A 9 -12.60 67.81 -3.06
CA GLY A 9 -13.74 68.43 -3.74
C GLY A 9 -14.36 67.72 -4.97
N ARG A 10 -15.50 67.03 -4.71
CA ARG A 10 -16.77 67.02 -5.47
C ARG A 10 -16.92 66.30 -6.84
N SER A 11 -17.88 65.36 -6.86
CA SER A 11 -18.74 65.01 -8.01
C SER A 11 -19.73 66.14 -8.38
N PRO A 12 -20.36 66.11 -9.57
CA PRO A 12 -21.75 65.64 -9.66
C PRO A 12 -22.14 64.89 -10.96
N ALA A 13 -23.42 64.52 -11.06
CA ALA A 13 -24.05 63.50 -11.89
C ALA A 13 -24.70 63.96 -13.22
N ALA A 14 -24.92 62.96 -14.10
CA ALA A 14 -26.09 62.67 -14.97
C ALA A 14 -26.64 63.65 -16.04
N LYS A 15 -26.85 63.16 -17.30
CA LYS A 15 -28.16 62.83 -17.95
C LYS A 15 -28.14 62.79 -19.51
N ALA A 16 -29.03 61.92 -20.05
CA ALA A 16 -29.69 61.86 -21.39
C ALA A 16 -28.83 61.48 -22.63
N GLY A 17 -29.10 60.49 -23.50
CA GLY A 17 -30.34 59.88 -24.05
C GLY A 17 -30.58 60.37 -25.51
N PRO A 18 -31.42 59.78 -26.39
CA PRO A 18 -31.76 58.37 -26.72
C PRO A 18 -31.82 58.09 -28.26
N ALA A 19 -32.10 56.84 -28.69
CA ALA A 19 -32.90 56.55 -29.90
C ALA A 19 -33.38 55.07 -29.97
N ARG A 20 -34.65 54.91 -30.32
CA ARG A 20 -35.50 53.69 -30.39
C ARG A 20 -35.52 53.09 -31.80
N HIS A 21 -35.75 51.78 -31.93
CA HIS A 21 -36.98 51.14 -32.47
C HIS A 21 -36.77 49.60 -32.54
N ASP A 22 -37.56 48.73 -31.88
CA ASP A 22 -38.93 48.24 -32.20
C ASP A 22 -38.90 47.33 -33.45
N ARG A 23 -39.41 46.08 -33.58
CA ARG A 23 -40.40 45.18 -32.91
C ARG A 23 -40.00 43.73 -33.30
N GLY A 24 -40.28 42.65 -32.57
CA GLY A 24 -41.57 42.06 -32.12
C GLY A 24 -41.64 40.62 -32.68
N ALA A 25 -42.42 39.64 -32.25
CA ALA A 25 -43.32 39.41 -31.13
C ALA A 25 -43.63 37.88 -31.14
N GLY A 26 -44.18 37.31 -30.06
CA GLY A 26 -44.96 36.07 -30.15
C GLY A 26 -44.82 35.09 -29.00
N ALA A 27 -45.56 35.33 -27.92
CA ALA A 27 -45.84 34.34 -26.87
C ALA A 27 -47.30 33.84 -26.99
N ALA A 28 -47.45 32.53 -26.74
CA ALA A 28 -48.56 31.80 -26.11
C ALA A 28 -50.03 32.21 -26.32
N SER A 29 -50.88 31.22 -26.62
CA SER A 29 -52.20 31.08 -26.00
C SER A 29 -52.72 29.64 -25.99
N ARG A 30 -53.31 29.29 -24.84
CA ARG A 30 -54.03 28.07 -24.48
C ARG A 30 -55.35 27.93 -25.26
N GLN A 31 -55.87 26.70 -25.38
CA GLN A 31 -57.30 26.44 -25.08
C GLN A 31 -57.62 24.96 -24.81
N HIS A 32 -58.64 24.80 -23.95
CA HIS A 32 -59.27 23.61 -23.38
C HIS A 32 -59.78 22.53 -24.36
N ARG A 33 -59.86 21.28 -23.86
CA ARG A 33 -61.10 20.45 -23.81
C ARG A 33 -60.92 19.23 -22.88
N GLN A 34 -61.90 19.01 -22.00
CA GLN A 34 -62.23 17.72 -21.33
C GLN A 34 -63.48 17.11 -22.05
N PRO A 35 -64.19 16.10 -21.50
CA PRO A 35 -63.86 14.66 -21.41
C PRO A 35 -64.98 13.78 -22.04
N GLU A 36 -64.76 12.49 -22.32
CA GLU A 36 -65.86 11.52 -22.47
C GLU A 36 -65.49 10.10 -21.99
N ASP A 37 -66.39 9.57 -21.14
CA ASP A 37 -66.60 8.17 -20.78
C ASP A 37 -67.11 7.33 -21.96
N ARG A 38 -66.75 6.04 -22.01
CA ARG A 38 -67.70 4.90 -22.06
C ARG A 38 -67.03 3.54 -22.26
N ALA A 39 -67.14 2.71 -21.21
CA ALA A 39 -67.78 1.39 -21.15
C ALA A 39 -67.67 0.35 -22.31
N GLY A 40 -67.32 -0.87 -21.90
CA GLY A 40 -67.85 -2.15 -22.39
C GLY A 40 -66.99 -2.87 -23.45
N GLU A 41 -66.87 -4.20 -23.50
CA GLU A 41 -67.48 -5.32 -22.79
C GLU A 41 -66.80 -6.62 -23.29
N ARG A 42 -66.70 -7.64 -22.40
CA ARG A 42 -66.81 -9.11 -22.65
C ARG A 42 -65.79 -9.78 -23.61
N GLY A 43 -65.29 -10.98 -23.37
CA GLY A 43 -65.57 -12.04 -22.41
C GLY A 43 -64.81 -13.31 -22.84
N GLY A 44 -64.67 -14.31 -21.97
CA GLY A 44 -64.10 -15.61 -22.35
C GLY A 44 -63.55 -16.41 -21.18
N ALA A 45 -64.46 -17.05 -20.45
CA ALA A 45 -64.18 -17.96 -19.35
C ALA A 45 -63.57 -19.30 -19.82
N ALA A 46 -62.69 -19.89 -19.00
CA ALA A 46 -62.65 -21.33 -18.79
C ALA A 46 -62.18 -21.63 -17.35
N VAL A 47 -63.15 -22.08 -16.56
CA VAL A 47 -63.03 -22.68 -15.23
C VAL A 47 -62.63 -24.15 -15.41
N LEU A 48 -61.79 -24.71 -14.53
CA LEU A 48 -62.07 -25.92 -13.73
C LEU A 48 -60.84 -26.45 -12.96
N GLY A 49 -61.04 -26.64 -11.64
CA GLY A 49 -60.35 -27.59 -10.76
C GLY A 49 -59.11 -27.04 -10.05
N GLY A 50 -58.99 -26.95 -8.72
CA GLY A 50 -59.72 -27.59 -7.62
C GLY A 50 -58.74 -28.40 -6.75
N ALA A 51 -58.83 -28.21 -5.42
CA ALA A 51 -58.05 -28.78 -4.30
C ALA A 51 -56.75 -28.03 -3.96
N ASP A 52 -56.66 -27.16 -2.94
CA ASP A 52 -57.13 -27.13 -1.54
C ASP A 52 -56.30 -27.99 -0.55
N ARG A 53 -56.02 -27.37 0.62
CA ARG A 53 -55.19 -27.68 1.80
C ARG A 53 -53.83 -26.96 1.81
N GLY A 54 -53.65 -25.82 2.47
CA GLY A 54 -54.01 -25.49 3.87
C GLY A 54 -52.77 -25.77 4.75
N GLY A 55 -52.23 -24.88 5.58
CA GLY A 55 -52.55 -23.52 5.99
C GLY A 55 -51.41 -23.02 6.90
N GLY A 56 -51.51 -21.78 7.39
CA GLY A 56 -50.65 -21.27 8.47
C GLY A 56 -50.08 -19.87 8.25
N ARG A 57 -50.96 -18.86 8.21
CA ARG A 57 -50.59 -17.47 8.50
C ARG A 57 -50.61 -17.25 10.01
N GLY A 58 -49.63 -16.49 10.50
CA GLY A 58 -49.64 -15.82 11.80
C GLY A 58 -48.54 -14.75 11.83
N PRO A 59 -48.82 -13.47 12.17
CA PRO A 59 -47.98 -12.33 11.76
C PRO A 59 -47.30 -11.61 12.94
N LEU A 60 -46.59 -10.51 12.59
CA LEU A 60 -46.20 -9.33 13.37
C LEU A 60 -44.79 -9.33 13.99
N GLY A 61 -44.08 -8.23 13.72
CA GLY A 61 -42.81 -7.87 14.32
C GLY A 61 -42.15 -6.69 13.61
N ASP A 62 -42.85 -5.55 13.54
CA ASP A 62 -42.27 -4.23 13.27
C ASP A 62 -41.11 -3.95 14.24
N ALA A 63 -39.98 -3.49 13.73
CA ALA A 63 -39.01 -2.72 14.50
C ALA A 63 -38.36 -1.67 13.57
N VAL A 64 -39.02 -0.51 13.54
CA VAL A 64 -38.59 0.73 12.92
C VAL A 64 -37.93 1.59 14.01
N VAL A 65 -36.76 2.15 13.69
CA VAL A 65 -36.21 3.45 14.15
C VAL A 65 -35.92 3.62 15.65
N GLY A 66 -34.65 3.96 15.92
CA GLY A 66 -34.29 4.72 17.12
C GLY A 66 -32.80 4.69 17.41
N LEU A 67 -32.04 5.67 16.90
CA LEU A 67 -31.08 6.44 17.71
C LEU A 67 -30.56 7.64 16.88
N ALA A 68 -31.30 8.74 16.95
CA ALA A 68 -30.80 10.07 16.64
C ALA A 68 -31.21 10.98 17.81
N ALA A 69 -30.25 11.80 18.24
CA ALA A 69 -30.30 12.85 19.27
C ALA A 69 -30.45 12.38 20.72
N ASP A 70 -29.35 12.45 21.49
CA ASP A 70 -29.23 13.42 22.58
C ASP A 70 -27.78 13.44 23.12
N LEU A 71 -27.05 14.54 22.90
CA LEU A 71 -26.04 15.04 23.84
C LEU A 71 -25.94 16.55 23.62
N GLY A 72 -26.65 17.27 24.49
CA GLY A 72 -26.64 18.70 24.61
C GLY A 72 -25.27 19.29 24.92
N GLY A 73 -25.16 20.58 24.64
CA GLY A 73 -24.03 21.41 24.99
C GLY A 73 -23.80 21.44 26.50
N GLY A 74 -22.53 21.33 26.87
CA GLY A 74 -22.00 21.70 28.17
C GLY A 74 -20.84 22.67 27.94
N ASP A 75 -21.10 23.95 28.20
CA ASP A 75 -20.07 24.94 28.48
C ASP A 75 -19.20 24.43 29.63
N HIS A 76 -17.90 24.22 29.37
CA HIS A 76 -16.92 24.21 30.45
C HIS A 76 -15.73 25.12 30.09
N ALA A 77 -15.75 26.22 30.83
CA ALA A 77 -14.74 27.23 31.03
C ALA A 77 -13.30 26.69 31.14
N ALA A 78 -12.41 27.57 30.69
CA ALA A 78 -10.99 27.60 30.97
C ALA A 78 -10.68 27.47 32.48
N ALA A 79 -9.69 26.63 32.78
CA ALA A 79 -8.87 26.71 33.99
C ALA A 79 -7.46 26.28 33.58
N ALA A 80 -6.54 27.23 33.37
CA ALA A 80 -5.65 27.76 34.40
C ALA A 80 -4.53 26.77 34.76
N VAL A 81 -3.37 27.05 34.17
CA VAL A 81 -2.02 26.63 34.55
C VAL A 81 -1.78 26.93 36.04
N PRO A 82 -1.15 26.02 36.79
CA PRO A 82 -0.33 26.42 37.92
C PRO A 82 1.15 26.26 37.60
N ASP A 83 1.84 27.39 37.64
CA ASP A 83 3.26 27.47 37.94
C ASP A 83 3.55 26.74 39.25
N GLY A 84 4.65 26.00 39.29
CA GLY A 84 5.05 25.21 40.45
C GLY A 84 6.53 24.88 40.41
N ASP A 85 7.34 25.91 40.68
CA ASP A 85 8.73 25.76 41.15
C ASP A 85 8.82 24.76 42.30
N ALA A 86 9.66 23.74 42.15
CA ALA A 86 10.21 23.00 43.28
C ALA A 86 11.61 22.50 42.95
N ALA A 87 12.58 23.32 43.32
CA ALA A 87 13.95 22.93 43.57
C ALA A 87 14.00 21.86 44.68
N GLY A 88 14.77 20.79 44.48
CA GLY A 88 14.88 19.70 45.44
C GLY A 88 16.03 18.74 45.13
N GLN A 89 17.22 19.18 45.51
CA GLN A 89 18.47 18.43 45.70
C GLN A 89 18.34 16.91 45.88
N ILE A 90 19.06 16.13 45.05
CA ILE A 90 19.68 14.87 45.50
C ILE A 90 21.13 14.80 44.99
N SER A 91 21.98 14.48 45.96
CA SER A 91 23.43 14.46 45.94
C SER A 91 24.01 13.24 45.20
N GLY A 92 25.04 13.51 44.41
CA GLY A 92 26.29 12.73 44.28
C GLY A 92 26.26 11.21 44.13
N VAL A 93 26.61 10.72 42.93
CA VAL A 93 27.42 9.51 42.76
C VAL A 93 28.47 9.78 41.68
N ARG A 94 29.66 9.22 41.94
CA ARG A 94 30.98 9.59 41.42
C ARG A 94 31.23 9.14 39.98
N ASP A 95 32.06 9.95 39.34
CA ASP A 95 32.88 9.64 38.17
C ASP A 95 33.55 8.27 38.25
N ALA A 96 33.44 7.52 37.16
CA ALA A 96 34.46 6.58 36.72
C ALA A 96 34.57 6.70 35.20
N ASP A 97 35.44 7.64 34.83
CA ASP A 97 36.10 7.76 33.54
C ASP A 97 36.75 6.42 33.12
N ARG A 98 36.46 5.96 31.90
CA ARG A 98 37.39 5.17 31.07
C ARG A 98 36.89 5.04 29.65
N ASP A 99 37.49 5.89 28.81
CA ASP A 99 38.02 5.58 27.48
C ASP A 99 37.73 4.16 26.94
N ASN A 100 36.97 4.08 25.85
CA ASN A 100 37.23 3.04 24.85
C ASN A 100 36.96 3.57 23.44
N ARG A 101 38.01 4.18 22.88
CA ARG A 101 38.10 4.54 21.46
C ARG A 101 38.08 3.28 20.59
N GLY A 102 37.39 3.41 19.46
CA GLY A 102 37.07 2.31 18.57
C GLY A 102 38.25 1.54 17.99
N ARG A 103 37.95 0.30 17.59
CA ARG A 103 38.67 -0.44 16.56
C ARG A 103 37.70 -1.32 15.77
N PRO A 104 37.83 -1.38 14.43
CA PRO A 104 37.05 -2.25 13.58
C PRO A 104 37.57 -3.69 13.65
N LEU A 105 36.65 -4.66 13.67
CA LEU A 105 36.93 -6.09 13.55
C LEU A 105 37.14 -6.43 12.06
N VAL A 106 38.41 -6.46 11.64
CA VAL A 106 38.84 -7.09 10.39
C VAL A 106 39.13 -8.56 10.67
N VAL A 107 38.39 -9.44 10.02
CA VAL A 107 38.63 -10.89 10.03
C VAL A 107 39.79 -11.17 9.09
N ALA A 108 40.96 -11.47 9.66
CA ALA A 108 42.15 -11.85 8.91
C ALA A 108 42.18 -13.35 8.62
N ASP A 109 42.41 -13.60 7.33
CA ASP A 109 42.68 -14.87 6.68
C ASP A 109 43.94 -15.55 7.26
N ARG A 110 43.87 -16.84 7.58
CA ARG A 110 45.00 -17.61 8.13
C ARG A 110 45.61 -18.50 7.06
N THR A 111 46.64 -17.98 6.41
CA THR A 111 47.59 -18.77 5.62
C THR A 111 48.78 -19.23 6.48
N GLY A 112 49.13 -20.51 6.34
CA GLY A 112 50.51 -21.01 6.35
C GLY A 112 51.26 -21.07 7.70
N SER A 113 51.30 -22.27 8.30
CA SER A 113 52.46 -22.65 9.14
C SER A 113 52.97 -24.04 8.75
N ARG A 114 54.16 -24.04 8.14
CA ARG A 114 55.01 -25.20 7.90
C ARG A 114 55.60 -25.66 9.24
N ARG A 115 55.41 -26.93 9.62
CA ARG A 115 56.32 -27.62 10.55
C ARG A 115 56.76 -28.97 9.98
N ARG A 116 58.07 -29.07 9.79
CA ARG A 116 58.81 -30.28 9.41
C ARG A 116 58.81 -31.28 10.56
N GLY A 117 58.44 -32.52 10.22
CA GLY A 117 59.16 -33.76 10.47
C GLY A 117 59.75 -34.03 11.86
N ARG A 118 59.17 -35.03 12.54
CA ARG A 118 59.94 -36.16 13.10
C ARG A 118 59.01 -37.38 13.23
N ARG A 119 59.31 -38.44 12.48
CA ARG A 119 58.68 -39.76 12.56
C ARG A 119 59.55 -40.63 13.46
N ASP A 120 58.93 -41.34 14.39
CA ASP A 120 59.41 -42.62 14.91
C ASP A 120 58.36 -43.70 14.57
N PRO A 121 58.78 -44.95 14.27
CA PRO A 121 57.87 -45.99 13.80
C PRO A 121 57.53 -47.02 14.89
N HIS A 122 56.43 -47.75 14.62
CA HIS A 122 56.01 -49.02 15.21
C HIS A 122 55.22 -48.98 16.54
N THR A 123 53.91 -49.14 16.42
CA THR A 123 53.21 -50.22 17.15
C THR A 123 51.94 -50.60 16.39
N GLY A 124 51.85 -51.87 15.99
CA GLY A 124 50.70 -52.42 15.29
C GLY A 124 49.50 -52.58 16.23
N GLY A 125 48.36 -52.03 15.81
CA GLY A 125 47.04 -52.31 16.36
C GLY A 125 46.18 -53.02 15.29
N PRO A 126 45.33 -53.98 15.67
CA PRO A 126 44.65 -54.88 14.75
C PRO A 126 43.62 -54.15 13.87
N ALA A 127 43.50 -54.64 12.63
CA ALA A 127 42.60 -54.14 11.59
C ALA A 127 41.16 -54.01 12.09
N ARG A 128 40.70 -52.76 12.23
CA ARG A 128 39.29 -52.42 12.38
C ARG A 128 38.60 -52.75 11.04
N ALA A 129 37.56 -53.58 11.11
CA ALA A 129 36.81 -54.03 9.95
C ALA A 129 36.30 -52.85 9.08
N PRO A 130 36.31 -52.96 7.74
CA PRO A 130 35.96 -51.87 6.79
C PRO A 130 34.46 -51.50 6.75
N GLY A 131 33.68 -51.83 7.80
CA GLY A 131 32.25 -51.57 7.88
C GLY A 131 31.86 -50.26 8.59
N SER A 132 32.76 -49.66 9.39
CA SER A 132 32.42 -48.47 10.20
C SER A 132 32.43 -47.15 9.42
N ASP A 133 33.28 -47.01 8.40
CA ASP A 133 33.41 -45.76 7.63
C ASP A 133 32.19 -45.49 6.73
N LEU A 134 31.57 -46.54 6.20
CA LEU A 134 30.32 -46.41 5.42
C LEU A 134 29.13 -46.00 6.30
N ALA A 135 29.12 -46.36 7.59
CA ALA A 135 28.06 -45.94 8.52
C ALA A 135 28.21 -44.47 8.93
N HIS A 136 29.44 -44.01 9.19
CA HIS A 136 29.72 -42.60 9.49
C HIS A 136 29.46 -41.66 8.30
N LEU A 137 29.86 -42.07 7.09
CA LEU A 137 29.56 -41.32 5.85
C LEU A 137 28.06 -41.26 5.53
N ARG A 138 27.29 -42.31 5.86
CA ARG A 138 25.82 -42.31 5.73
C ARG A 138 25.15 -41.39 6.75
N HIS A 139 25.69 -41.29 7.96
CA HIS A 139 25.16 -40.41 9.00
C HIS A 139 25.39 -38.93 8.65
N HIS A 140 26.61 -38.54 8.29
CA HIS A 140 26.90 -37.16 7.85
C HIS A 140 26.12 -36.75 6.60
N ASN A 141 26.00 -37.63 5.59
CA ASN A 141 25.18 -37.33 4.41
C ASN A 141 23.69 -37.19 4.76
N ARG A 142 23.19 -37.91 5.76
CA ARG A 142 21.82 -37.76 6.25
C ARG A 142 21.63 -36.45 7.00
N GLU A 143 22.57 -36.05 7.84
CA GLU A 143 22.55 -34.77 8.56
C GLU A 143 22.63 -33.57 7.60
N HIS A 144 23.54 -33.60 6.62
CA HIS A 144 23.62 -32.56 5.58
C HIS A 144 22.34 -32.47 4.75
N ARG A 145 21.74 -33.62 4.37
CA ARG A 145 20.46 -33.64 3.64
C ARG A 145 19.29 -33.15 4.49
N MET A 146 19.28 -33.44 5.79
CA MET A 146 18.25 -32.90 6.68
C MET A 146 18.40 -31.40 6.88
N SER A 147 19.63 -30.92 7.10
CA SER A 147 19.91 -29.48 7.23
C SER A 147 19.56 -28.71 5.94
N ALA A 148 19.91 -29.25 4.77
CA ALA A 148 19.56 -28.65 3.48
C ALA A 148 18.05 -28.60 3.25
N ARG A 149 17.32 -29.68 3.62
CA ARG A 149 15.85 -29.70 3.54
C ARG A 149 15.20 -28.70 4.50
N THR A 150 15.74 -28.54 5.70
CA THR A 150 15.24 -27.55 6.65
C THR A 150 15.48 -26.13 6.15
N SER A 151 16.64 -25.85 5.54
CA SER A 151 16.89 -24.54 4.92
C SER A 151 15.98 -24.27 3.72
N GLU A 152 15.75 -25.27 2.84
CA GLU A 152 14.81 -25.13 1.72
C GLU A 152 13.38 -24.86 2.19
N GLN A 153 12.92 -25.56 3.23
CA GLN A 153 11.60 -25.35 3.82
C GLN A 153 11.47 -23.96 4.46
N GLN A 154 12.54 -23.46 5.08
CA GLN A 154 12.56 -22.13 5.66
C GLN A 154 12.52 -21.05 4.58
N VAL A 155 13.31 -21.18 3.51
CA VAL A 155 13.29 -20.24 2.37
C VAL A 155 11.90 -20.21 1.71
N ALA A 156 11.28 -21.37 1.53
CA ALA A 156 9.92 -21.46 0.99
C ALA A 156 8.87 -20.78 1.89
N ALA A 157 8.98 -20.92 3.22
CA ALA A 157 8.10 -20.23 4.16
C ALA A 157 8.32 -18.70 4.16
N GLN A 158 9.57 -18.25 4.07
CA GLN A 158 9.93 -16.83 3.96
C GLN A 158 9.38 -16.22 2.67
N HIS A 159 9.55 -16.93 1.54
CA HIS A 159 8.97 -16.52 0.26
C HIS A 159 7.44 -16.40 0.35
N ALA A 160 6.78 -17.37 0.97
CA ALA A 160 5.33 -17.33 1.17
C ALA A 160 4.88 -16.15 2.05
N PHE A 161 5.65 -15.81 3.10
CA PHE A 161 5.33 -14.69 3.98
C PHE A 161 5.50 -13.35 3.28
N VAL A 162 6.62 -13.16 2.58
CA VAL A 162 6.88 -11.95 1.75
C VAL A 162 5.82 -11.81 0.67
N GLY A 163 5.44 -12.91 0.02
CA GLY A 163 4.34 -12.93 -0.94
C GLY A 163 3.01 -12.48 -0.34
N LEU A 164 2.68 -12.92 0.88
CA LEU A 164 1.47 -12.46 1.59
C LEU A 164 1.55 -11.00 2.05
N LEU A 165 2.74 -10.48 2.33
CA LEU A 165 2.92 -9.06 2.66
C LEU A 165 2.61 -8.17 1.44
N ALA A 166 3.09 -8.57 0.26
CA ALA A 166 2.88 -7.88 -1.01
C ALA A 166 1.46 -8.08 -1.56
N GLN A 167 0.92 -9.29 -1.44
CA GLN A 167 -0.42 -9.66 -1.90
C GLN A 167 -1.22 -10.23 -0.72
N PRO A 168 -1.90 -9.38 0.08
CA PRO A 168 -2.57 -9.81 1.30
C PRO A 168 -3.74 -10.76 1.11
N MET A 169 -4.26 -10.92 -0.11
CA MET A 169 -5.29 -11.92 -0.40
C MET A 169 -4.93 -12.69 -1.67
N ILE A 170 -4.95 -14.02 -1.54
CA ILE A 170 -4.51 -14.93 -2.58
C ILE A 170 -5.52 -16.05 -2.78
N THR A 171 -5.68 -16.45 -4.03
CA THR A 171 -6.45 -17.62 -4.48
C THR A 171 -5.62 -18.36 -5.53
N PRO A 172 -5.97 -19.61 -5.89
CA PRO A 172 -5.35 -20.29 -7.02
C PRO A 172 -5.48 -19.57 -8.36
N ALA A 173 -6.47 -18.68 -8.50
CA ALA A 173 -6.69 -17.89 -9.71
C ALA A 173 -5.75 -16.68 -9.77
N THR A 174 -5.45 -16.04 -8.63
CA THR A 174 -4.54 -14.89 -8.59
C THR A 174 -3.08 -15.30 -8.53
N ASN A 175 -2.73 -16.29 -7.71
CA ASN A 175 -1.36 -16.82 -7.62
C ASN A 175 -1.34 -18.27 -7.10
N ARG A 176 -1.36 -19.23 -8.04
CA ARG A 176 -1.38 -20.66 -7.72
C ARG A 176 -0.15 -21.14 -6.95
N GLU A 177 1.02 -20.63 -7.27
CA GLU A 177 2.27 -21.06 -6.64
C GLU A 177 2.34 -20.57 -5.20
N LEU A 178 2.11 -19.27 -4.98
CA LEU A 178 2.07 -18.68 -3.66
C LEU A 178 0.98 -19.33 -2.79
N PHE A 179 -0.20 -19.58 -3.34
CA PHE A 179 -1.27 -20.29 -2.61
C PHE A 179 -0.82 -21.68 -2.12
N ARG A 180 -0.12 -22.45 -2.97
CA ARG A 180 0.43 -23.76 -2.56
C ARG A 180 1.45 -23.62 -1.44
N LEU A 181 2.32 -22.61 -1.51
CA LEU A 181 3.29 -22.36 -0.44
C LEU A 181 2.59 -21.98 0.87
N VAL A 182 1.57 -21.12 0.82
CA VAL A 182 0.80 -20.70 2.01
C VAL A 182 0.09 -21.88 2.65
N VAL A 183 -0.54 -22.75 1.86
CA VAL A 183 -1.18 -23.97 2.38
C VAL A 183 -0.15 -24.92 2.98
N ARG A 184 1.03 -25.05 2.38
CA ARG A 184 2.10 -25.93 2.86
C ARG A 184 2.76 -25.44 4.15
N HIS A 185 2.89 -24.13 4.32
CA HIS A 185 3.68 -23.52 5.40
C HIS A 185 2.83 -22.74 6.41
N GLN A 186 1.59 -23.18 6.68
CA GLN A 186 0.64 -22.44 7.54
C GLN A 186 1.21 -22.11 8.94
N GLN A 187 1.81 -23.07 9.64
CA GLN A 187 2.30 -22.87 11.01
C GLN A 187 3.41 -21.80 11.11
N PRO A 188 4.52 -21.86 10.34
CA PRO A 188 5.53 -20.80 10.40
C PRO A 188 4.99 -19.44 9.94
N LEU A 189 4.06 -19.43 8.96
CA LEU A 189 3.42 -18.20 8.52
C LEU A 189 2.55 -17.56 9.61
N SER A 190 1.75 -18.36 10.33
CA SER A 190 0.94 -17.87 11.45
C SER A 190 1.82 -17.34 12.59
N GLU A 191 2.97 -17.97 12.85
CA GLU A 191 3.92 -17.49 13.85
C GLU A 191 4.54 -16.14 13.44
N ALA A 192 4.98 -16.01 12.18
CA ALA A 192 5.51 -14.76 11.63
C ALA A 192 4.44 -13.64 11.67
N ALA A 193 3.21 -13.93 11.23
CA ALA A 193 2.10 -12.99 11.27
C ALA A 193 1.83 -12.51 12.70
N ARG A 194 1.75 -13.43 13.68
CA ARG A 194 1.51 -13.09 15.09
C ARG A 194 2.58 -12.18 15.67
N ARG A 195 3.86 -12.31 15.27
CA ARG A 195 4.94 -11.40 15.72
C ARG A 195 4.72 -9.95 15.26
N LEU A 196 4.04 -9.76 14.13
CA LEU A 196 3.63 -8.45 13.62
C LEU A 196 2.25 -8.02 14.10
N GLY A 197 1.59 -8.79 14.98
CA GLY A 197 0.19 -8.56 15.36
C GLY A 197 -0.79 -8.80 14.21
N TYR A 198 -0.40 -9.53 13.17
CA TYR A 198 -1.26 -9.90 12.06
C TYR A 198 -1.97 -11.24 12.31
N ARG A 199 -3.00 -11.50 11.51
CA ARG A 199 -3.71 -12.78 11.46
C ARG A 199 -3.66 -13.32 10.04
N ILE A 200 -3.50 -14.63 9.88
CA ILE A 200 -3.74 -15.31 8.60
C ILE A 200 -5.03 -16.10 8.72
N GLN A 201 -5.97 -15.87 7.81
CA GLN A 201 -7.24 -16.58 7.74
C GLN A 201 -7.35 -17.30 6.40
N ARG A 202 -7.94 -18.50 6.41
CA ARG A 202 -8.17 -19.31 5.22
C ARG A 202 -9.60 -19.81 5.21
N VAL A 203 -10.25 -19.72 4.06
CA VAL A 203 -11.58 -20.29 3.80
C VAL A 203 -11.46 -20.98 2.44
N GLY A 204 -11.77 -22.29 2.38
CA GLY A 204 -11.63 -23.10 1.17
C GLY A 204 -10.34 -22.84 0.36
N GLN A 205 -10.48 -22.30 -0.85
CA GLN A 205 -9.38 -21.98 -1.78
C GLN A 205 -8.89 -20.52 -1.69
N ALA A 206 -9.25 -19.77 -0.65
CA ALA A 206 -8.76 -18.42 -0.44
C ALA A 206 -7.98 -18.30 0.88
N ALA A 207 -6.93 -17.49 0.89
CA ALA A 207 -6.17 -17.14 2.09
C ALA A 207 -5.94 -15.63 2.13
N ARG A 208 -6.00 -15.06 3.34
CA ARG A 208 -5.82 -13.62 3.59
C ARG A 208 -4.90 -13.38 4.77
N LEU A 209 -3.90 -12.51 4.58
CA LEU A 209 -3.17 -11.83 5.64
C LEU A 209 -3.94 -10.58 6.06
N ILE A 210 -4.31 -10.54 7.33
CA ILE A 210 -5.12 -9.50 7.96
C ILE A 210 -4.21 -8.69 8.87
N ARG A 211 -4.04 -7.41 8.54
CA ARG A 211 -3.25 -6.45 9.33
C ARG A 211 -4.16 -5.83 10.39
N VAL A 212 -4.10 -6.34 11.62
CA VAL A 212 -4.93 -5.85 12.73
C VAL A 212 -4.39 -4.48 13.19
N PRO A 213 -5.24 -3.47 13.41
CA PRO A 213 -4.83 -2.20 14.01
C PRO A 213 -4.16 -2.41 15.36
N VAL A 214 -3.13 -1.60 15.67
CA VAL A 214 -2.38 -1.68 16.92
C VAL A 214 -2.39 -0.30 17.57
N GLY A 215 -3.01 -0.18 18.76
CA GLY A 215 -3.01 1.06 19.54
C GLY A 215 -3.56 2.30 18.79
N GLY A 216 -4.56 2.11 17.93
CA GLY A 216 -5.21 3.19 17.18
C GLY A 216 -4.32 3.95 16.18
N THR A 217 -3.06 3.56 16.01
CA THR A 217 -2.08 4.23 15.14
C THR A 217 -1.71 3.31 13.98
N ALA A 218 -1.95 3.78 12.75
CA ALA A 218 -1.49 3.10 11.56
C ALA A 218 0.02 3.35 11.42
N THR A 219 0.85 2.31 11.53
CA THR A 219 2.30 2.33 11.24
C THR A 219 2.56 2.36 9.72
N VAL A 220 1.74 3.09 8.97
CA VAL A 220 1.72 3.04 7.51
C VAL A 220 2.47 4.27 6.99
N PRO A 221 3.32 4.13 5.95
CA PRO A 221 3.89 5.30 5.27
C PRO A 221 2.79 6.25 4.78
N PRO A 222 3.14 7.49 4.39
CA PRO A 222 2.19 8.40 3.75
C PRO A 222 1.40 7.66 2.67
N ARG A 223 0.08 7.90 2.63
CA ARG A 223 -0.80 7.25 1.66
C ARG A 223 -0.22 7.48 0.24
N PRO A 224 0.08 6.41 -0.51
CA PRO A 224 0.56 6.54 -1.89
C PRO A 224 -0.40 7.41 -2.71
N SER A 225 0.10 8.21 -3.65
CA SER A 225 -0.75 9.06 -4.49
C SER A 225 -1.68 8.24 -5.40
N ASP A 226 -1.27 7.01 -5.73
CA ASP A 226 -2.06 6.04 -6.49
C ASP A 226 -3.03 5.21 -5.63
N ALA A 227 -3.09 5.47 -4.32
CA ALA A 227 -4.03 4.78 -3.45
C ALA A 227 -5.48 5.02 -3.92
N PRO A 228 -6.31 3.97 -4.02
CA PRO A 228 -7.65 4.09 -4.58
C PRO A 228 -8.49 5.15 -3.84
N SER A 229 -9.23 5.98 -4.57
CA SER A 229 -10.04 7.05 -3.97
C SER A 229 -11.09 6.50 -3.00
N ARG A 230 -11.57 7.32 -2.05
CA ARG A 230 -12.64 6.91 -1.12
C ARG A 230 -13.89 6.43 -1.88
N ARG A 231 -14.23 7.08 -2.99
CA ARG A 231 -15.35 6.70 -3.85
C ARG A 231 -15.14 5.34 -4.50
N LEU A 232 -13.96 5.09 -5.06
CA LEU A 232 -13.62 3.79 -5.65
C LEU A 232 -13.71 2.68 -4.60
N LEU A 233 -13.18 2.91 -3.38
CA LEU A 233 -13.29 1.95 -2.28
C LEU A 233 -14.74 1.69 -1.86
N ALA A 234 -15.59 2.72 -1.82
CA ALA A 234 -17.01 2.57 -1.53
C ALA A 234 -17.72 1.73 -2.59
N LEU A 235 -17.48 2.01 -3.88
CA LEU A 235 -18.03 1.22 -5.00
C LEU A 235 -17.54 -0.23 -4.94
N MET A 236 -16.29 -0.46 -4.60
CA MET A 236 -15.75 -1.81 -4.43
C MET A 236 -16.44 -2.58 -3.30
N CYS A 237 -16.72 -1.94 -2.15
CA CYS A 237 -17.52 -2.54 -1.09
C CYS A 237 -18.97 -2.82 -1.53
N LEU A 238 -19.58 -1.93 -2.30
CA LEU A 238 -20.95 -2.12 -2.83
C LEU A 238 -21.01 -3.28 -3.82
N ILE A 239 -20.05 -3.40 -4.73
CA ILE A 239 -19.95 -4.54 -5.65
C ILE A 239 -19.78 -5.84 -4.86
N ALA A 240 -18.93 -5.85 -3.83
CA ALA A 240 -18.76 -7.02 -2.96
C ALA A 240 -20.07 -7.41 -2.26
N ALA A 241 -20.82 -6.44 -1.72
CA ALA A 241 -22.14 -6.69 -1.14
C ALA A 241 -23.13 -7.27 -2.18
N CYS A 242 -23.13 -6.75 -3.42
CA CYS A 242 -23.95 -7.29 -4.50
C CYS A 242 -23.55 -8.74 -4.85
N CYS A 243 -22.26 -9.06 -4.79
CA CYS A 243 -21.76 -10.42 -5.05
C CYS A 243 -22.28 -11.46 -4.05
N GLU A 244 -22.75 -11.04 -2.86
CA GLU A 244 -23.39 -11.96 -1.91
C GLU A 244 -24.70 -12.54 -2.43
N GLU A 245 -25.42 -11.82 -3.30
CA GLU A 245 -26.67 -12.28 -3.90
C GLU A 245 -26.46 -13.04 -5.22
N VAL A 246 -25.24 -13.00 -5.76
CA VAL A 246 -24.90 -13.65 -7.03
C VAL A 246 -24.54 -15.12 -6.78
N SER A 247 -25.03 -15.99 -7.67
CA SER A 247 -24.57 -17.37 -7.78
C SER A 247 -23.92 -17.58 -9.15
N GLY A 248 -22.65 -17.98 -9.16
CA GLY A 248 -21.90 -18.23 -10.41
C GLY A 248 -21.42 -16.96 -11.10
N THR A 249 -21.81 -16.78 -12.37
CA THR A 249 -21.31 -15.72 -13.25
C THR A 249 -22.21 -14.49 -13.28
N VAL A 250 -21.61 -13.30 -13.36
CA VAL A 250 -22.31 -12.01 -13.42
C VAL A 250 -21.63 -11.06 -14.41
N THR A 251 -22.41 -10.22 -15.09
CA THR A 251 -21.88 -9.19 -15.99
C THR A 251 -21.68 -7.87 -15.27
N LEU A 252 -20.80 -7.01 -15.80
CA LEU A 252 -20.56 -5.69 -15.24
C LEU A 252 -21.83 -4.81 -15.27
N GLN A 253 -22.64 -4.90 -16.33
CA GLN A 253 -23.94 -4.25 -16.40
C GLN A 253 -24.85 -4.71 -15.25
N ARG A 254 -24.94 -6.02 -14.98
CA ARG A 254 -25.78 -6.53 -13.88
C ARG A 254 -25.30 -6.05 -12.51
N LEU A 255 -23.98 -6.07 -12.27
CA LEU A 255 -23.40 -5.52 -11.04
C LEU A 255 -23.69 -4.02 -10.90
N SER A 256 -23.58 -3.27 -12.00
CA SER A 256 -23.91 -1.85 -12.06
C SER A 256 -25.36 -1.57 -11.67
N ASP A 257 -26.30 -2.35 -12.20
CA ASP A 257 -27.72 -2.24 -11.86
C ASP A 257 -27.96 -2.57 -10.37
N MET A 258 -27.35 -3.64 -9.85
CA MET A 258 -27.47 -3.99 -8.42
C MET A 258 -26.88 -2.90 -7.51
N VAL A 259 -25.75 -2.31 -7.87
CA VAL A 259 -25.14 -1.20 -7.10
C VAL A 259 -26.05 0.03 -7.11
N ARG A 260 -26.68 0.38 -8.24
CA ARG A 260 -27.68 1.45 -8.30
C ARG A 260 -28.85 1.16 -7.35
N ASP A 261 -29.36 -0.06 -7.36
CA ASP A 261 -30.50 -0.46 -6.53
C ASP A 261 -30.15 -0.40 -5.03
N VAL A 262 -28.94 -0.86 -4.63
CA VAL A 262 -28.45 -0.76 -3.24
C VAL A 262 -28.27 0.70 -2.82
N CYS A 263 -27.71 1.55 -3.68
CA CYS A 263 -27.55 2.98 -3.40
C CYS A 263 -28.89 3.72 -3.26
N ALA A 264 -29.94 3.24 -3.92
CA ALA A 264 -31.28 3.82 -3.86
C ALA A 264 -32.12 3.29 -2.68
N ALA A 265 -31.63 2.28 -1.95
CA ALA A 265 -32.38 1.67 -0.86
C ALA A 265 -32.60 2.64 0.33
N PRO A 266 -33.79 2.64 0.96
CA PRO A 266 -34.06 3.50 2.10
C PRO A 266 -33.05 3.29 3.26
N GLY A 267 -32.55 4.38 3.82
CA GLY A 267 -31.62 4.36 4.95
C GLY A 267 -30.14 4.23 4.58
N VAL A 268 -29.80 3.96 3.32
CA VAL A 268 -28.40 3.90 2.86
C VAL A 268 -27.82 5.32 2.76
N GLN A 269 -26.67 5.54 3.40
CA GLN A 269 -25.98 6.85 3.49
C GLN A 269 -24.78 6.96 2.53
N VAL A 270 -24.75 6.15 1.46
CA VAL A 270 -23.67 6.18 0.45
C VAL A 270 -24.08 7.11 -0.68
N SER A 271 -23.12 7.84 -1.28
CA SER A 271 -23.39 8.69 -2.43
C SER A 271 -24.04 7.89 -3.56
N PRO A 272 -25.10 8.40 -4.22
CA PRO A 272 -25.80 7.71 -5.30
C PRO A 272 -24.83 7.27 -6.41
N TYR A 273 -25.17 6.18 -7.08
CA TYR A 273 -24.46 5.69 -8.26
C TYR A 273 -25.40 5.76 -9.47
N ASP A 274 -24.94 6.41 -10.54
CA ASP A 274 -25.71 6.57 -11.78
C ASP A 274 -24.94 5.93 -12.95
N PRO A 275 -25.42 4.81 -13.50
CA PRO A 275 -24.76 4.13 -14.61
C PRO A 275 -24.85 4.87 -15.94
N ASP A 276 -25.70 5.88 -16.08
CA ASP A 276 -25.78 6.68 -17.31
C ASP A 276 -24.59 7.66 -17.39
N ILE A 277 -23.96 7.96 -16.25
CA ILE A 277 -22.77 8.81 -16.16
C ILE A 277 -21.50 8.01 -16.47
N LYS A 278 -20.80 8.41 -17.53
CA LYS A 278 -19.55 7.78 -17.99
C LYS A 278 -18.46 7.71 -16.92
N SER A 279 -18.26 8.77 -16.13
CA SER A 279 -17.26 8.76 -15.07
C SER A 279 -17.59 7.79 -13.93
N GLU A 280 -18.87 7.59 -13.62
CA GLU A 280 -19.33 6.60 -12.64
C GLU A 280 -19.09 5.19 -13.15
N ARG A 281 -19.40 4.90 -14.43
CA ARG A 281 -19.08 3.60 -15.05
C ARG A 281 -17.59 3.27 -15.02
N ARG A 282 -16.73 4.25 -15.34
CA ARG A 282 -15.26 4.09 -15.24
C ARG A 282 -14.83 3.75 -13.81
N GLN A 283 -15.38 4.43 -12.81
CA GLN A 283 -15.05 4.13 -11.41
C GLN A 283 -15.56 2.75 -10.97
N LEU A 284 -16.75 2.33 -11.42
CA LEU A 284 -17.28 0.98 -11.17
C LEU A 284 -16.40 -0.10 -11.81
N ARG A 285 -15.97 0.12 -13.07
CA ARG A 285 -15.00 -0.76 -13.76
C ARG A 285 -13.72 -0.88 -12.95
N ASP A 286 -13.16 0.23 -12.48
CA ASP A 286 -11.91 0.24 -11.74
C ASP A 286 -12.06 -0.44 -10.36
N ALA A 287 -13.22 -0.29 -9.73
CA ALA A 287 -13.59 -1.01 -8.50
C ALA A 287 -13.73 -2.53 -8.74
N ALA A 288 -14.36 -2.96 -9.83
CA ALA A 288 -14.42 -4.37 -10.23
C ALA A 288 -13.03 -4.94 -10.54
N ALA A 289 -12.18 -4.16 -11.20
CA ALA A 289 -10.78 -4.54 -11.45
C ALA A 289 -9.99 -4.71 -10.14
N LEU A 290 -10.27 -3.91 -9.10
CA LEU A 290 -9.66 -4.08 -7.78
C LEU A 290 -10.11 -5.39 -7.12
N LEU A 291 -11.39 -5.74 -7.17
CA LEU A 291 -11.88 -7.05 -6.71
C LEU A 291 -11.29 -8.21 -7.49
N ALA A 292 -11.04 -8.04 -8.79
CA ALA A 292 -10.39 -9.04 -9.61
C ALA A 292 -8.92 -9.25 -9.24
N ARG A 293 -8.17 -8.17 -8.98
CA ARG A 293 -6.80 -8.27 -8.44
C ARG A 293 -6.74 -9.01 -7.11
N TRP A 294 -7.80 -8.89 -6.32
CA TRP A 294 -7.98 -9.56 -5.03
C TRP A 294 -8.48 -11.01 -5.16
N GLY A 295 -8.90 -11.45 -6.35
CA GLY A 295 -9.37 -12.81 -6.60
C GLY A 295 -10.82 -13.06 -6.25
N VAL A 296 -11.57 -12.00 -5.90
CA VAL A 296 -13.02 -12.07 -5.60
C VAL A 296 -13.81 -12.19 -6.89
N LEU A 297 -13.38 -11.48 -7.93
CA LEU A 297 -13.95 -11.55 -9.27
C LEU A 297 -12.96 -12.19 -10.24
N ASN A 298 -13.32 -13.34 -10.80
CA ASN A 298 -12.54 -13.99 -11.84
C ASN A 298 -13.09 -13.60 -13.20
N ARG A 299 -12.38 -12.74 -13.92
CA ARG A 299 -12.80 -12.30 -15.26
C ARG A 299 -12.85 -13.50 -16.21
N ARG A 300 -14.01 -13.73 -16.83
CA ARG A 300 -14.25 -14.82 -17.80
C ARG A 300 -14.24 -14.33 -19.24
N THR A 301 -14.52 -13.05 -19.45
CA THR A 301 -14.51 -12.43 -20.78
C THR A 301 -13.11 -11.91 -21.12
N SER A 302 -12.52 -12.39 -22.22
CA SER A 302 -11.24 -11.88 -22.74
C SER A 302 -11.38 -10.73 -23.74
N ASP A 303 -12.60 -10.42 -24.16
CA ASP A 303 -12.87 -9.35 -25.12
C ASP A 303 -12.87 -7.99 -24.42
N GLU A 304 -11.84 -7.19 -24.69
CA GLU A 304 -11.68 -5.83 -24.19
C GLU A 304 -12.71 -4.87 -24.80
N LYS A 305 -13.20 -5.14 -26.02
CA LYS A 305 -14.18 -4.26 -26.69
C LYS A 305 -15.49 -4.21 -25.93
N MET A 306 -16.00 -5.37 -25.47
CA MET A 306 -17.22 -5.39 -24.65
C MET A 306 -17.06 -4.58 -23.35
N LEU A 307 -15.87 -4.56 -22.76
CA LEU A 307 -15.59 -3.75 -21.57
C LEU A 307 -15.55 -2.25 -21.92
N GLU A 308 -14.92 -1.90 -23.03
CA GLU A 308 -14.82 -0.53 -23.54
C GLU A 308 -16.19 0.02 -23.95
N GLU A 309 -16.98 -0.70 -24.74
CA GLU A 309 -18.34 -0.33 -25.16
C GLU A 309 -19.26 -0.03 -23.97
N TRP A 310 -19.21 -0.89 -22.94
CA TRP A 310 -19.97 -0.65 -21.71
C TRP A 310 -19.47 0.58 -20.97
N THR A 311 -18.15 0.71 -20.82
CA THR A 311 -17.58 1.81 -20.03
C THR A 311 -17.78 3.16 -20.71
N GLU A 312 -17.51 3.24 -22.01
CA GLU A 312 -17.48 4.48 -22.76
C GLU A 312 -18.87 4.87 -23.26
N ASP A 313 -19.63 3.93 -23.82
CA ASP A 313 -20.91 4.19 -24.49
C ASP A 313 -22.12 3.83 -23.61
N GLY A 314 -21.93 3.05 -22.54
CA GLY A 314 -23.02 2.58 -21.69
C GLY A 314 -23.87 1.49 -22.35
N SER A 315 -23.31 0.81 -23.35
CA SER A 315 -24.02 -0.21 -24.13
C SER A 315 -23.45 -1.62 -23.88
N GLY A 316 -24.26 -2.64 -24.12
CA GLY A 316 -23.85 -4.03 -23.95
C GLY A 316 -23.73 -4.50 -22.49
N PRO A 317 -23.34 -5.76 -22.28
CA PRO A 317 -23.29 -6.36 -20.94
C PRO A 317 -22.02 -6.00 -20.13
N GLY A 318 -20.98 -5.47 -20.79
CA GLY A 318 -19.66 -5.32 -20.19
C GLY A 318 -18.96 -6.67 -19.95
N ALA A 319 -17.86 -6.66 -19.19
CA ALA A 319 -17.12 -7.88 -18.86
C ALA A 319 -17.94 -8.85 -17.98
N GLY A 320 -17.82 -10.15 -18.24
CA GLY A 320 -18.33 -11.22 -17.40
C GLY A 320 -17.31 -11.68 -16.36
N TYR A 321 -17.79 -11.92 -15.14
CA TYR A 321 -17.03 -12.36 -13.99
C TYR A 321 -17.65 -13.60 -13.37
N GLU A 322 -16.84 -14.44 -12.74
CA GLU A 322 -17.27 -15.44 -11.78
C GLU A 322 -16.89 -15.01 -10.37
N VAL A 323 -17.83 -15.13 -9.43
CA VAL A 323 -17.62 -14.73 -8.04
C VAL A 323 -16.96 -15.88 -7.27
N ASP A 324 -15.77 -15.63 -6.71
CA ASP A 324 -15.13 -16.53 -5.75
C ASP A 324 -15.70 -16.28 -4.35
N ARG A 325 -16.54 -17.22 -3.89
CA ARG A 325 -17.21 -17.11 -2.58
C ARG A 325 -16.26 -17.19 -1.40
N ASP A 326 -15.19 -17.96 -1.50
CA ASP A 326 -14.20 -18.10 -0.43
C ASP A 326 -13.43 -16.79 -0.26
N ALA A 327 -13.03 -16.16 -1.38
CA ALA A 327 -12.36 -14.87 -1.36
C ALA A 327 -13.30 -13.74 -0.90
N LEU A 328 -14.57 -13.77 -1.31
CA LEU A 328 -15.58 -12.80 -0.87
C LEU A 328 -15.77 -12.84 0.65
N LEU A 329 -15.89 -14.03 1.25
CA LEU A 329 -15.99 -14.21 2.70
C LEU A 329 -14.77 -13.66 3.45
N LEU A 330 -13.59 -13.71 2.84
CA LEU A 330 -12.37 -13.19 3.42
C LEU A 330 -12.19 -11.68 3.22
N MET A 331 -12.97 -10.99 2.38
CA MET A 331 -12.79 -9.57 2.09
C MET A 331 -12.95 -8.67 3.32
N THR A 332 -13.92 -8.98 4.17
CA THR A 332 -14.23 -8.18 5.35
C THR A 332 -13.82 -8.92 6.61
N SER A 333 -13.48 -8.16 7.65
CA SER A 333 -13.24 -8.70 8.99
C SER A 333 -13.90 -7.73 9.96
N PRO A 334 -15.18 -7.96 10.31
CA PRO A 334 -15.95 -7.05 11.15
C PRO A 334 -15.28 -6.76 12.50
N ASP A 335 -14.60 -7.75 13.07
CA ASP A 335 -13.81 -7.64 14.29
C ASP A 335 -12.63 -6.67 14.14
N VAL A 336 -11.95 -6.70 13.01
CA VAL A 336 -10.82 -5.79 12.69
C VAL A 336 -11.33 -4.37 12.48
N LEU A 337 -12.49 -4.22 11.83
CA LEU A 337 -13.12 -2.92 11.66
C LEU A 337 -13.55 -2.34 13.01
N ALA A 338 -14.14 -3.16 13.89
CA ALA A 338 -14.48 -2.75 15.25
C ALA A 338 -13.24 -2.31 16.02
N ALA A 339 -12.15 -3.09 15.98
CA ALA A 339 -10.88 -2.73 16.61
C ALA A 339 -10.23 -1.45 16.02
N ALA A 340 -10.48 -1.13 14.75
CA ALA A 340 -10.01 0.10 14.13
C ALA A 340 -10.79 1.33 14.63
N LEU A 341 -12.11 1.18 14.82
CA LEU A 341 -12.99 2.25 15.28
C LEU A 341 -12.94 2.45 16.79
N GLN A 342 -12.67 1.39 17.54
CA GLN A 342 -12.61 1.35 18.99
C GLN A 342 -11.30 0.69 19.40
N PRO A 343 -10.19 1.46 19.44
CA PRO A 343 -8.90 0.92 19.84
C PRO A 343 -8.90 0.57 21.33
N GLU A 344 -8.79 -0.73 21.63
CA GLU A 344 -8.68 -1.23 22.99
C GLU A 344 -7.31 -0.88 23.62
N PRO A 345 -7.26 -0.58 24.93
CA PRO A 345 -6.00 -0.41 25.64
C PRO A 345 -5.25 -1.76 25.71
N ALA A 346 -4.09 -1.84 25.09
CA ALA A 346 -3.24 -3.02 25.07
C ALA A 346 -2.00 -2.84 25.97
N ASP A 347 -1.36 -3.95 26.33
CA ASP A 347 -0.05 -3.94 27.01
C ASP A 347 0.95 -3.09 26.20
N ALA A 348 1.44 -2.01 26.80
CA ALA A 348 2.25 -1.00 26.15
C ALA A 348 3.54 -1.58 25.54
N ASP A 349 4.17 -2.56 26.20
CA ASP A 349 5.46 -3.12 25.78
C ASP A 349 5.32 -4.14 24.65
N ALA A 350 4.32 -5.02 24.73
CA ALA A 350 3.97 -5.93 23.64
C ALA A 350 3.56 -5.13 22.39
N THR A 351 2.76 -4.08 22.59
CA THR A 351 2.32 -3.15 21.54
C THR A 351 3.53 -2.44 20.91
N ARG A 352 4.50 -1.96 21.71
CA ARG A 352 5.73 -1.33 21.20
C ARG A 352 6.53 -2.26 20.29
N THR A 353 6.75 -3.50 20.72
CA THR A 353 7.53 -4.47 19.92
C THR A 353 6.86 -4.72 18.56
N ILE A 354 5.53 -4.89 18.56
CA ILE A 354 4.74 -5.07 17.35
C ILE A 354 4.83 -3.82 16.47
N ARG A 355 4.62 -2.62 17.02
CA ARG A 355 4.71 -1.36 16.24
C ARG A 355 6.08 -1.18 15.58
N LEU A 356 7.17 -1.44 16.29
CA LEU A 356 8.52 -1.32 15.75
C LEU A 356 8.81 -2.35 14.66
N LEU A 357 8.40 -3.61 14.84
CA LEU A 357 8.54 -4.63 13.79
C LEU A 357 7.68 -4.29 12.56
N ARG A 358 6.46 -3.77 12.77
CA ARG A 358 5.59 -3.32 11.68
C ARG A 358 6.19 -2.15 10.92
N ALA A 359 6.71 -1.15 11.61
CA ALA A 359 7.42 -0.04 10.96
C ALA A 359 8.52 -0.58 10.04
N LEU A 360 9.36 -1.50 10.51
CA LEU A 360 10.44 -2.10 9.71
C LEU A 360 9.98 -2.93 8.49
N VAL A 361 8.73 -3.41 8.48
CA VAL A 361 8.17 -4.24 7.40
C VAL A 361 7.26 -3.43 6.46
N GLU A 362 6.60 -2.39 6.98
CA GLU A 362 5.60 -1.60 6.26
C GLU A 362 6.16 -0.29 5.70
N THR A 363 7.32 0.19 6.18
CA THR A 363 7.99 1.37 5.63
C THR A 363 9.30 1.00 4.92
N PRO A 364 9.74 1.79 3.91
CA PRO A 364 11.01 1.53 3.21
C PRO A 364 12.23 1.63 4.15
N ALA A 365 12.14 2.52 5.14
CA ALA A 365 13.13 2.68 6.20
C ALA A 365 12.47 3.20 7.47
N VAL A 366 13.09 2.94 8.62
CA VAL A 366 12.70 3.49 9.93
C VAL A 366 13.83 4.37 10.42
N LEU A 367 13.59 5.69 10.42
CA LEU A 367 14.54 6.67 10.93
C LEU A 367 14.32 6.88 12.42
N TYR A 368 15.41 6.92 13.20
CA TYR A 368 15.30 7.16 14.64
C TYR A 368 14.74 8.54 14.98
N ALA A 369 14.94 9.53 14.10
CA ALA A 369 14.41 10.88 14.25
C ALA A 369 12.88 10.94 14.12
N ASP A 370 12.26 9.93 13.51
CA ASP A 370 10.81 9.86 13.30
C ASP A 370 10.09 9.08 14.39
N LEU A 371 10.85 8.45 15.30
CA LEU A 371 10.31 7.68 16.41
C LEU A 371 10.26 8.53 17.68
N ASP A 372 9.33 8.16 18.59
CA ASP A 372 9.40 8.63 19.97
C ASP A 372 10.79 8.28 20.57
N PRO A 373 11.39 9.15 21.41
CA PRO A 373 12.73 8.91 21.95
C PRO A 373 12.91 7.56 22.65
N ILE A 374 11.88 7.05 23.33
CA ILE A 374 11.92 5.75 24.01
C ILE A 374 11.91 4.61 22.98
N ASP A 375 11.09 4.73 21.94
CA ASP A 375 10.99 3.75 20.86
C ASP A 375 12.30 3.73 20.03
N ALA A 376 12.90 4.89 19.77
CA ALA A 376 14.20 5.02 19.10
C ALA A 376 15.32 4.36 19.90
N ASP A 377 15.41 4.64 21.20
CA ASP A 377 16.42 4.03 22.08
C ASP A 377 16.22 2.52 22.23
N THR A 378 14.97 2.07 22.37
CA THR A 378 14.61 0.64 22.39
C THR A 378 15.09 -0.06 21.11
N LEU A 379 14.80 0.53 19.94
CA LEU A 379 15.19 -0.04 18.65
C LEU A 379 16.72 -0.10 18.50
N ARG A 380 17.46 0.93 18.95
CA ARG A 380 18.93 0.93 18.96
C ARG A 380 19.50 -0.19 19.85
N ARG A 381 19.03 -0.30 21.09
CA ARG A 381 19.50 -1.30 22.07
C ARG A 381 19.23 -2.73 21.62
N HIS A 382 18.11 -2.96 20.94
CA HIS A 382 17.67 -4.29 20.55
C HIS A 382 17.79 -4.58 19.06
N ARG A 383 18.58 -3.80 18.30
CA ARG A 383 18.72 -3.94 16.84
C ARG A 383 18.98 -5.36 16.36
N SER A 384 19.86 -6.10 17.02
CA SER A 384 20.21 -7.48 16.66
C SER A 384 19.03 -8.45 16.85
N ARG A 385 18.17 -8.19 17.84
CA ARG A 385 16.96 -8.98 18.08
C ARG A 385 15.93 -8.74 16.98
N TYR A 386 15.68 -7.47 16.63
CA TYR A 386 14.78 -7.12 15.53
C TYR A 386 15.29 -7.66 14.18
N ALA A 387 16.59 -7.55 13.92
CA ALA A 387 17.24 -8.14 12.75
C ALA A 387 17.02 -9.66 12.66
N GLY A 388 17.21 -10.38 13.77
CA GLY A 388 16.96 -11.82 13.82
C GLY A 388 15.50 -12.18 13.52
N TYR A 389 14.53 -11.42 14.05
CA TYR A 389 13.11 -11.64 13.74
C TYR A 389 12.80 -11.38 12.26
N LEU A 390 13.32 -10.30 11.69
CA LEU A 390 13.09 -9.96 10.29
C LEU A 390 13.72 -11.02 9.37
N ALA A 391 14.99 -11.38 9.59
CA ALA A 391 15.66 -12.43 8.81
C ALA A 391 14.93 -13.77 8.91
N GLN A 392 14.42 -14.14 10.09
CA GLN A 392 13.63 -15.36 10.25
C GLN A 392 12.34 -15.32 9.43
N MET A 393 11.59 -14.22 9.47
CA MET A 393 10.28 -14.09 8.82
C MET A 393 10.36 -13.88 7.31
N THR A 394 11.32 -13.08 6.84
CA THR A 394 11.37 -12.62 5.45
C THR A 394 12.55 -13.19 4.67
N GLY A 395 13.57 -13.73 5.35
CA GLY A 395 14.84 -14.10 4.72
C GLY A 395 15.67 -12.90 4.27
N GLY A 396 15.22 -11.67 4.54
CA GLY A 396 15.93 -10.44 4.21
C GLY A 396 17.05 -10.10 5.20
N ALA A 397 17.93 -9.21 4.78
CA ALA A 397 18.98 -8.64 5.62
C ALA A 397 18.56 -7.28 6.16
N THR A 398 18.98 -6.95 7.38
CA THR A 398 18.77 -5.60 7.92
C THR A 398 20.04 -4.78 7.77
N GLU A 399 19.90 -3.58 7.21
CA GLU A 399 20.96 -2.59 7.21
C GLU A 399 20.67 -1.58 8.32
N ALA A 400 21.59 -1.50 9.30
CA ALA A 400 21.47 -0.59 10.43
C ALA A 400 22.58 0.47 10.35
N ARG A 401 22.18 1.73 10.30
CA ARG A 401 23.06 2.90 10.26
C ARG A 401 22.85 3.79 11.48
N GLN A 402 23.54 4.93 11.53
CA GLN A 402 23.42 5.87 12.65
C GLN A 402 22.04 6.55 12.68
N GLU A 403 21.50 6.81 11.50
CA GLU A 403 20.21 7.46 11.24
C GLU A 403 19.00 6.55 11.47
N GLY A 404 19.13 5.23 11.28
CA GLY A 404 17.98 4.33 11.22
C GLY A 404 18.29 2.90 10.78
N ILE A 405 17.23 2.13 10.56
CA ILE A 405 17.27 0.74 10.13
C ILE A 405 16.34 0.55 8.93
N LEU A 406 16.77 -0.26 7.97
CA LEU A 406 15.93 -0.69 6.86
C LEU A 406 16.01 -2.21 6.67
N LEU A 407 14.98 -2.78 6.07
CA LEU A 407 14.93 -4.17 5.65
C LEU A 407 15.25 -4.26 4.15
N VAL A 408 16.27 -5.03 3.80
CA VAL A 408 16.62 -5.39 2.42
C VAL A 408 16.11 -6.80 2.15
N LEU A 409 15.19 -6.92 1.21
CA LEU A 409 14.80 -8.22 0.68
C LEU A 409 15.79 -8.58 -0.43
N CYS A 410 16.27 -9.82 -0.46
CA CYS A 410 17.22 -10.25 -1.49
C CYS A 410 16.54 -10.31 -2.86
N ASP A 411 17.09 -9.57 -3.81
CA ASP A 411 16.73 -9.67 -5.23
C ASP A 411 17.37 -10.95 -5.78
N GLY A 412 16.56 -11.91 -6.19
CA GLY A 412 17.07 -13.20 -6.70
C GLY A 412 16.04 -14.30 -6.89
N ASP A 413 14.88 -14.23 -6.24
CA ASP A 413 13.92 -15.34 -6.20
C ASP A 413 12.56 -15.01 -6.85
N GLY A 414 12.45 -13.93 -7.61
CA GLY A 414 11.16 -13.46 -8.16
C GLY A 414 10.17 -13.00 -7.07
N ARG A 415 10.67 -12.62 -5.89
CA ARG A 415 9.86 -12.12 -4.77
C ARG A 415 9.25 -10.77 -5.14
N PRO A 416 7.95 -10.57 -4.88
CA PRO A 416 7.35 -9.26 -5.10
C PRO A 416 7.84 -8.25 -4.05
N PRO A 417 7.98 -6.98 -4.42
CA PRO A 417 8.24 -5.92 -3.46
C PRO A 417 7.07 -5.80 -2.47
N THR A 418 7.39 -5.61 -1.19
CA THR A 418 6.36 -5.54 -0.13
C THR A 418 5.92 -4.12 0.19
N VAL A 419 6.77 -3.13 -0.13
CA VAL A 419 6.51 -1.71 0.16
C VAL A 419 6.62 -0.87 -1.09
N ALA A 420 7.74 -0.94 -1.81
CA ALA A 420 7.95 -0.20 -3.04
C ALA A 420 8.77 -1.02 -4.04
N ASP A 421 8.36 -0.95 -5.31
CA ASP A 421 9.11 -1.42 -6.47
C ASP A 421 9.77 -0.20 -7.10
N TRP A 422 11.06 0.06 -6.86
CA TRP A 422 11.72 1.25 -7.40
C TRP A 422 13.24 1.05 -7.50
N PRO A 423 13.89 1.51 -8.59
CA PRO A 423 13.33 2.27 -9.71
C PRO A 423 12.61 1.40 -10.75
N ARG A 424 11.45 1.85 -11.24
CA ARG A 424 10.74 1.16 -12.34
C ARG A 424 11.22 1.73 -13.69
N ALA A 425 11.00 0.97 -14.77
CA ALA A 425 11.25 1.40 -16.13
C ALA A 425 10.22 2.46 -16.63
N LYS A 426 10.12 3.59 -15.93
CA LYS A 426 9.23 4.73 -16.24
C LYS A 426 10.03 6.02 -16.23
N ALA A 427 9.69 6.94 -17.13
CA ALA A 427 10.38 8.23 -17.22
C ALA A 427 10.39 9.00 -15.89
N ALA A 428 9.27 9.04 -15.16
CA ALA A 428 9.18 9.71 -13.86
C ALA A 428 10.13 9.10 -12.81
N ASP A 429 10.24 7.77 -12.75
CA ASP A 429 11.13 7.06 -11.82
C ASP A 429 12.60 7.36 -12.13
N TRP A 430 12.98 7.37 -13.41
CA TRP A 430 14.33 7.73 -13.85
C TRP A 430 14.68 9.18 -13.53
N VAL A 431 13.76 10.10 -13.80
CA VAL A 431 13.94 11.52 -13.47
C VAL A 431 14.07 11.71 -11.96
N ALA A 432 13.25 11.02 -11.16
CA ALA A 432 13.34 11.05 -9.70
C ALA A 432 14.67 10.49 -9.18
N LEU A 433 15.19 9.42 -9.79
CA LEU A 433 16.48 8.82 -9.45
C LEU A 433 17.63 9.82 -9.68
N LEU A 434 17.65 10.44 -10.85
CA LEU A 434 18.66 11.45 -11.21
C LEU A 434 18.55 12.71 -10.32
N ALA A 435 17.33 13.15 -10.01
CA ALA A 435 17.10 14.28 -9.13
C ALA A 435 17.56 13.99 -7.69
N ALA A 436 17.33 12.78 -7.17
CA ALA A 436 17.81 12.38 -5.84
C ALA A 436 19.34 12.37 -5.75
N ASP A 437 20.02 11.85 -6.77
CA ASP A 437 21.47 11.86 -6.88
C ASP A 437 22.02 13.29 -6.92
N GLN A 438 21.48 14.14 -7.81
CA GLN A 438 21.91 15.54 -7.94
C GLN A 438 21.64 16.33 -6.66
N ALA A 439 20.46 16.18 -6.05
CA ALA A 439 20.13 16.83 -4.78
C ALA A 439 21.09 16.42 -3.67
N GLY A 440 21.50 15.15 -3.64
CA GLY A 440 22.49 14.64 -2.69
C GLY A 440 23.91 15.18 -2.90
N ARG A 441 24.25 15.66 -4.10
CA ARG A 441 25.54 16.31 -4.42
C ARG A 441 25.52 17.80 -4.09
N ASP A 442 24.45 18.49 -4.46
CA ASP A 442 24.40 19.95 -4.44
C ASP A 442 23.85 20.52 -3.13
N GLY A 443 23.04 19.74 -2.40
CA GLY A 443 22.43 20.19 -1.16
C GLY A 443 23.37 20.22 0.05
N VAL A 444 22.95 20.91 1.11
CA VAL A 444 23.71 21.06 2.36
C VAL A 444 23.44 19.85 3.26
N ARG A 445 24.50 19.19 3.74
CA ARG A 445 24.40 18.02 4.63
C ARG A 445 24.32 18.43 6.09
N HIS A 446 23.47 17.73 6.84
CA HIS A 446 23.29 17.91 8.27
C HIS A 446 23.74 16.68 9.06
N ASP A 447 23.96 16.86 10.37
CA ASP A 447 24.49 15.81 11.28
C ASP A 447 23.54 14.61 11.44
N ASP A 448 22.25 14.79 11.17
CA ASP A 448 21.24 13.73 11.16
C ASP A 448 21.23 12.91 9.86
N GLY A 449 22.14 13.23 8.92
CA GLY A 449 22.28 12.56 7.63
C GLY A 449 21.32 13.09 6.54
N THR A 450 20.48 14.08 6.86
CA THR A 450 19.60 14.71 5.86
C THR A 450 20.38 15.68 4.96
N VAL A 451 19.84 15.93 3.76
CA VAL A 451 20.38 16.92 2.81
C VAL A 451 19.30 17.95 2.50
N HIS A 452 19.61 19.23 2.70
CA HIS A 452 18.64 20.33 2.58
C HIS A 452 18.93 21.17 1.34
N LEU A 453 17.88 21.48 0.59
CA LEU A 453 17.89 22.39 -0.55
C LEU A 453 16.81 23.45 -0.35
N THR A 454 17.17 24.70 -0.60
CA THR A 454 16.19 25.79 -0.66
C THR A 454 15.33 25.66 -1.92
N ARG A 455 14.18 26.33 -1.96
CA ARG A 455 13.34 26.35 -3.16
C ARG A 455 14.09 26.80 -4.42
N VAL A 456 14.96 27.79 -4.29
CA VAL A 456 15.77 28.31 -5.41
C VAL A 456 16.69 27.22 -5.96
N LEU A 457 17.39 26.49 -5.08
CA LEU A 457 18.26 25.38 -5.50
C LEU A 457 17.47 24.21 -6.11
N VAL A 458 16.24 23.97 -5.64
CA VAL A 458 15.34 22.98 -6.24
C VAL A 458 14.95 23.38 -7.66
N ASP A 459 14.56 24.63 -7.88
CA ASP A 459 14.20 25.12 -9.22
C ASP A 459 15.42 25.06 -10.18
N GLU A 460 16.60 25.46 -9.72
CA GLU A 460 17.87 25.35 -10.48
C GLU A 460 18.19 23.89 -10.84
N LEU A 461 18.06 22.97 -9.89
CA LEU A 461 18.28 21.53 -10.10
C LEU A 461 17.36 20.96 -11.17
N ILE A 462 16.07 21.34 -11.16
CA ILE A 462 15.11 20.86 -12.16
C ILE A 462 15.44 21.41 -13.54
N ASP A 463 15.76 22.69 -13.65
CA ASP A 463 16.16 23.32 -14.92
C ASP A 463 17.43 22.67 -15.49
N ASP A 464 18.41 22.39 -14.63
CA ASP A 464 19.66 21.72 -15.01
C ASP A 464 19.42 20.26 -15.43
N LEU A 465 18.51 19.56 -14.76
CA LEU A 465 18.13 18.20 -15.11
C LEU A 465 17.43 18.14 -16.47
N ILE A 466 16.52 19.06 -16.76
CA ILE A 466 15.86 19.16 -18.07
C ILE A 466 16.89 19.48 -19.15
N ARG A 467 17.80 20.42 -18.91
CA ARG A 467 18.83 20.82 -19.87
C ARG A 467 19.80 19.69 -20.20
N SER A 468 20.23 18.93 -19.18
CA SER A 468 21.26 17.90 -19.31
C SER A 468 20.70 16.51 -19.69
N ARG A 469 19.48 16.19 -19.24
CA ARG A 469 18.87 14.85 -19.36
C ARG A 469 17.50 14.87 -20.03
N GLY A 470 17.07 15.99 -20.61
CA GLY A 470 15.77 16.12 -21.28
C GLY A 470 15.50 15.10 -22.38
N ALA A 471 16.53 14.51 -22.99
CA ALA A 471 16.39 13.41 -23.96
C ALA A 471 15.63 12.19 -23.41
N TYR A 472 15.71 11.94 -22.09
CA TYR A 472 15.07 10.80 -21.40
C TYR A 472 13.66 11.10 -20.88
N MET A 473 13.20 12.34 -21.05
CA MET A 473 11.91 12.80 -20.56
C MET A 473 10.82 12.65 -21.63
N ASN A 474 9.56 12.50 -21.19
CA ASN A 474 8.42 12.53 -22.09
C ASN A 474 8.11 13.97 -22.55
N ASP A 475 7.27 14.12 -23.58
CA ASP A 475 6.98 15.43 -24.18
C ASP A 475 6.36 16.42 -23.19
N ARG A 476 5.57 15.94 -22.21
CA ARG A 476 5.01 16.80 -21.16
C ARG A 476 6.08 17.32 -20.21
N GLN A 477 6.96 16.44 -19.76
CA GLN A 477 8.09 16.78 -18.87
C GLN A 477 9.07 17.74 -19.56
N LYS A 478 9.30 17.62 -20.87
CA LYS A 478 10.12 18.56 -21.64
C LYS A 478 9.49 19.94 -21.77
N ALA A 479 8.16 20.00 -21.83
CA ALA A 479 7.43 21.24 -22.09
C ALA A 479 7.23 22.09 -20.83
N ASP A 480 7.19 21.47 -19.64
CA ASP A 480 6.85 22.14 -18.39
C ASP A 480 7.72 21.62 -17.22
N PRO A 481 8.62 22.45 -16.68
CA PRO A 481 9.43 22.11 -15.50
C PRO A 481 8.61 21.76 -14.26
N GLN A 482 7.39 22.30 -14.10
CA GLN A 482 6.55 21.95 -12.96
C GLN A 482 6.09 20.49 -13.02
N VAL A 483 5.89 19.92 -14.20
CA VAL A 483 5.56 18.50 -14.35
C VAL A 483 6.72 17.62 -13.85
N VAL A 484 7.97 18.01 -14.15
CA VAL A 484 9.17 17.31 -13.67
C VAL A 484 9.27 17.41 -12.15
N LEU A 485 9.10 18.62 -11.60
CA LEU A 485 9.11 18.86 -10.17
C LEU A 485 8.06 18.02 -9.44
N ASP A 486 6.81 18.05 -9.91
CA ASP A 486 5.69 17.30 -9.32
C ASP A 486 5.93 15.79 -9.38
N ASP A 487 6.44 15.28 -10.50
CA ASP A 487 6.79 13.86 -10.65
C ASP A 487 7.88 13.44 -9.65
N VAL A 488 8.96 14.22 -9.54
CA VAL A 488 10.06 13.94 -8.60
C VAL A 488 9.56 13.98 -7.16
N GLN A 489 8.86 15.04 -6.79
CA GLN A 489 8.35 15.21 -5.43
C GLN A 489 7.39 14.09 -5.06
N ARG A 490 6.48 13.72 -5.96
CA ARG A 490 5.54 12.61 -5.77
C ARG A 490 6.29 11.30 -5.55
N VAL A 491 7.17 10.91 -6.48
CA VAL A 491 7.88 9.63 -6.42
C VAL A 491 8.77 9.55 -5.17
N LEU A 492 9.61 10.55 -4.90
CA LEU A 492 10.54 10.48 -3.78
C LEU A 492 9.84 10.59 -2.41
N THR A 493 8.72 11.32 -2.32
CA THR A 493 7.92 11.37 -1.07
C THR A 493 7.24 10.04 -0.80
N GLU A 494 6.67 9.39 -1.82
CA GLU A 494 6.05 8.05 -1.69
C GLU A 494 7.04 6.99 -1.20
N LEU A 495 8.29 7.09 -1.64
CA LEU A 495 9.37 6.19 -1.23
C LEU A 495 9.96 6.53 0.14
N GLY A 496 9.51 7.61 0.79
CA GLY A 496 10.08 8.08 2.05
C GLY A 496 11.54 8.54 1.89
N LEU A 497 11.91 9.06 0.72
CA LEU A 497 13.24 9.57 0.41
C LEU A 497 13.31 11.10 0.46
N LEU A 498 12.16 11.78 0.41
CA LEU A 498 12.07 13.23 0.38
C LEU A 498 10.95 13.75 1.29
N ARG A 499 11.20 14.89 1.94
CA ARG A 499 10.17 15.76 2.51
C ARG A 499 10.21 17.11 1.82
N VAL A 500 9.04 17.60 1.40
CA VAL A 500 8.88 18.93 0.83
C VAL A 500 8.52 19.91 1.96
N THR A 501 9.27 21.00 2.09
CA THR A 501 9.03 22.04 3.09
C THR A 501 7.91 22.99 2.65
N GLY A 502 7.36 23.78 3.56
CA GLY A 502 6.23 24.66 3.27
C GLY A 502 6.52 25.77 2.24
N ASP A 503 7.78 26.12 2.05
CA ASP A 503 8.27 27.05 1.03
C ASP A 503 8.66 26.34 -0.29
N GLY A 504 8.45 25.02 -0.38
CA GLY A 504 8.75 24.21 -1.56
C GLY A 504 10.21 23.80 -1.71
N GLY A 505 11.03 24.00 -0.67
CA GLY A 505 12.35 23.41 -0.54
C GLY A 505 12.30 21.90 -0.26
N TRP A 506 13.47 21.26 -0.28
CA TRP A 506 13.61 19.81 -0.16
C TRP A 506 14.46 19.43 1.05
N VAL A 507 14.00 18.44 1.79
CA VAL A 507 14.79 17.68 2.77
C VAL A 507 14.89 16.24 2.29
N LEU A 508 16.00 15.92 1.64
CA LEU A 508 16.33 14.58 1.21
C LEU A 508 16.74 13.74 2.42
N LEU A 509 16.08 12.60 2.60
CA LEU A 509 16.24 11.74 3.77
C LEU A 509 17.44 10.79 3.60
N PRO A 510 18.08 10.35 4.70
CA PRO A 510 19.27 9.50 4.65
C PRO A 510 19.18 8.26 3.75
N PRO A 511 18.05 7.53 3.66
CA PRO A 511 17.93 6.35 2.78
C PRO A 511 18.15 6.68 1.29
N ALA A 512 17.99 7.94 0.87
CA ALA A 512 18.24 8.36 -0.50
C ALA A 512 19.72 8.21 -0.91
N ALA A 513 20.65 8.16 0.06
CA ALA A 513 22.07 7.99 -0.22
C ALA A 513 22.42 6.65 -0.91
N ARG A 514 21.49 5.68 -0.94
CA ARG A 514 21.62 4.40 -1.64
C ARG A 514 21.56 4.54 -3.15
N TYR A 515 21.02 5.65 -3.65
CA TYR A 515 20.70 5.84 -5.06
C TYR A 515 21.62 6.86 -5.73
N ARG A 516 22.88 6.92 -5.25
CA ARG A 516 23.90 7.80 -5.81
C ARG A 516 24.57 7.16 -7.01
N ASP A 517 25.03 8.03 -7.90
CA ASP A 517 25.74 7.65 -9.12
C ASP A 517 25.00 6.57 -9.95
N PRO A 518 23.70 6.79 -10.25
CA PRO A 518 22.92 5.82 -11.00
C PRO A 518 23.47 5.67 -12.42
N ASP A 519 23.84 4.45 -12.80
CA ASP A 519 24.23 4.13 -14.17
C ASP A 519 23.05 3.51 -14.94
N VAL A 520 22.90 3.91 -16.20
CA VAL A 520 21.90 3.33 -17.10
C VAL A 520 22.58 2.25 -17.91
N LEU A 521 22.45 1.01 -17.45
CA LEU A 521 22.85 -0.15 -18.23
C LEU A 521 21.85 -0.32 -19.37
N TYR A 522 22.24 0.14 -20.56
CA TYR A 522 21.56 -0.28 -21.77
C TYR A 522 21.85 -1.77 -21.95
N PRO A 523 20.84 -2.63 -22.16
CA PRO A 523 21.12 -3.88 -22.83
C PRO A 523 21.76 -3.46 -24.15
N GLU A 524 23.03 -3.82 -24.36
CA GLU A 524 23.69 -3.59 -25.64
C GLU A 524 22.69 -4.02 -26.70
N THR A 525 22.36 -3.10 -27.61
CA THR A 525 21.58 -3.44 -28.79
C THR A 525 22.48 -4.41 -29.55
N THR A 526 22.42 -5.70 -29.21
CA THR A 526 23.11 -6.75 -29.94
C THR A 526 22.64 -6.57 -31.38
N SER A 527 23.56 -6.03 -32.18
CA SER A 527 23.48 -6.02 -33.63
C SER A 527 23.00 -7.40 -34.02
N ARG A 528 21.73 -7.46 -34.41
CA ARG A 528 20.99 -8.70 -34.55
C ARG A 528 21.43 -9.39 -35.84
N THR A 529 22.67 -9.86 -35.86
CA THR A 529 23.10 -10.97 -36.71
C THR A 529 22.72 -12.25 -35.97
N SER A 530 21.52 -12.72 -36.26
CA SER A 530 21.12 -14.14 -36.28
C SER A 530 21.90 -15.10 -35.36
N SER A 531 21.32 -15.45 -34.21
CA SER A 531 20.97 -16.85 -33.88
C SER A 531 20.27 -16.88 -32.52
N ALA A 532 19.31 -17.78 -32.39
CA ALA A 532 18.46 -17.95 -31.23
C ALA A 532 19.20 -18.55 -30.01
N ALA A 533 18.66 -18.19 -28.84
CA ALA A 533 18.70 -18.85 -27.52
C ALA A 533 19.33 -18.02 -26.39
N ASP A 534 18.63 -18.07 -25.26
CA ASP A 534 18.98 -17.68 -23.89
C ASP A 534 18.74 -16.23 -23.40
N LEU A 535 17.68 -16.14 -22.59
CA LEU A 535 17.37 -15.12 -21.60
C LEU A 535 18.27 -15.30 -20.36
N THR A 536 18.85 -14.22 -19.83
CA THR A 536 19.36 -14.22 -18.44
C THR A 536 19.30 -12.82 -17.81
N VAL A 537 19.20 -12.87 -16.47
CA VAL A 537 18.81 -11.87 -15.47
C VAL A 537 19.85 -10.77 -15.26
N VAL A 538 19.41 -9.55 -14.90
CA VAL A 538 20.27 -8.42 -14.50
C VAL A 538 20.45 -8.42 -12.98
N GLU A 539 21.70 -8.43 -12.53
CA GLU A 539 22.16 -8.35 -11.14
C GLU A 539 22.62 -6.88 -10.88
N ILE A 540 22.18 -6.26 -9.78
CA ILE A 540 22.63 -4.92 -9.36
C ILE A 540 23.53 -5.11 -8.12
N ALA A 541 24.70 -4.46 -8.12
CA ALA A 541 25.76 -4.57 -7.11
C ALA A 541 25.52 -3.72 -5.84
#